data_AF-A0A2T0X7E7-F1
#
_entry.id   AF-A0A2T0X7E7-F1
#
_cell.length_a   1.000
_cell.length_b   1.000
_cell.length_c   1.000
_cell.angle_alpha   90.00
_cell.angle_beta   90.00
_cell.angle_gamma   90.00
#
_symmetry.space_group_name_H-M   'P 1'
#
loop_
_entity.id
_entity.type
_entity.pdbx_description
1 polymer ?
#
loop_
_entity_poly.entity_id
_entity_poly.type
_entity_poly.pdbx_seq_one_letter_code
_entity_poly.pdbx_strand_id
1 'polypeptide(L)' 'MAATITLWTGVALTVLGLGGLVLSIFRVARARRVAGGDDDALRAALLRILPLNLGALFVSALGLMMIVVGLFLG' A
#
# COMPACT_ATOMS: atom_id res chain seq x y z
N MET A 1 25.57 13.00 3.11
CA MET A 1 24.49 13.56 3.96
C MET A 1 23.14 13.62 3.22
N ALA A 2 23.08 14.08 1.97
CA ALA A 2 21.83 14.07 1.19
C ALA A 2 21.32 12.64 0.90
N ALA A 3 22.20 11.72 0.49
CA ALA A 3 21.82 10.34 0.15
C ALA A 3 21.16 9.57 1.32
N THR A 4 21.64 9.76 2.55
CA THR A 4 21.05 9.13 3.74
C THR A 4 19.64 9.63 4.02
N ILE A 5 19.38 10.93 3.84
CA ILE A 5 18.05 11.50 4.05
C ILE A 5 17.05 10.88 3.06
N THR A 6 17.41 10.79 1.78
CA THR A 6 16.58 10.19 0.72
C THR A 6 16.30 8.70 0.95
N LEU A 7 17.28 7.96 1.46
CA LEU A 7 17.09 6.54 1.81
C LEU A 7 16.10 6.37 2.95
N TRP A 8 16.25 7.14 4.04
CA TRP A 8 15.35 7.05 5.19
C TRP A 8 13.93 7.49 4.86
N THR A 9 13.73 8.54 4.05
CA THR A 9 12.40 8.96 3.58
C THR A 9 11.78 7.91 2.66
N GLY A 10 12.56 7.33 1.76
CA GLY A 10 12.12 6.24 0.89
C GLY A 10 11.66 5.01 1.70
N VAL A 11 12.44 4.58 2.68
CA VAL A 11 12.09 3.48 3.61
C VAL A 11 10.80 3.80 4.37
N ALA A 12 10.66 5.01 4.92
CA ALA A 12 9.46 5.41 5.64
C ALA A 12 8.20 5.36 4.74
N LEU A 13 8.30 5.87 3.50
CA LEU A 13 7.20 5.79 2.54
C LEU A 13 6.87 4.36 2.15
N THR A 14 7.87 3.52 1.87
CA THR A 14 7.64 2.12 1.52
C THR A 14 6.96 1.37 2.64
N VAL A 15 7.41 1.54 3.89
CA VAL A 15 6.79 0.91 5.07
C VAL A 15 5.36 1.39 5.27
N LEU A 16 5.08 2.69 5.08
CA LEU A 16 3.72 3.22 5.12
C LEU A 16 2.83 2.62 4.03
N GLY A 17 3.31 2.55 2.80
CA GLY A 17 2.59 1.93 1.69
C GLY A 17 2.32 0.44 1.93
N LEU A 18 3.31 -0.29 2.45
CA LEU A 18 3.18 -1.70 2.80
C LEU A 18 2.18 -1.90 3.95
N GLY A 19 2.17 -1.02 4.96
CA GLY A 19 1.18 -1.03 6.03
C GLY A 19 -0.24 -0.80 5.50
N GLY A 20 -0.40 0.14 4.56
CA GLY A 20 -1.68 0.35 3.85
C GLY A 20 -2.13 -0.87 3.06
N LEU A 21 -1.20 -1.57 2.42
CA LEU A 21 -1.47 -2.80 1.68
C LEU A 21 -1.94 -3.92 2.62
N VAL A 22 -1.25 -4.14 3.74
CA VAL A 22 -1.63 -5.10 4.78
C VAL A 22 -3.05 -4.81 5.30
N LEU A 23 -3.34 -3.53 5.57
CA LEU A 23 -4.66 -3.12 6.03
C LEU A 23 -5.75 -3.36 4.98
N SER A 24 -5.45 -3.19 3.69
CA SER A 24 -6.37 -3.53 2.59
C SER A 24 -6.67 -5.03 2.56
N ILE A 25 -5.67 -5.89 2.76
CA ILE A 25 -5.83 -7.36 2.81
C ILE A 25 -6.76 -7.74 3.96
N PHE A 26 -6.54 -7.20 5.16
CA PHE A 26 -7.41 -7.46 6.30
C PHE A 26 -8.86 -7.01 6.04
N ARG A 27 -9.05 -5.86 5.39
CA ARG A 27 -10.38 -5.35 5.02
C ARG A 27 -11.08 -6.24 3.99
N VAL A 28 -10.36 -6.71 2.96
CA VAL A 28 -10.92 -7.66 1.98
C VAL A 28 -11.27 -8.99 2.63
N ALA A 29 -10.37 -9.53 3.46
CA ALA A 29 -10.60 -10.78 4.17
C ALA A 29 -11.83 -10.69 5.10
N ARG A 30 -11.99 -9.56 5.80
CA ARG A 30 -13.18 -9.30 6.62
C ARG A 30 -14.44 -9.14 5.78
N ALA A 31 -14.39 -8.38 4.69
CA ALA A 31 -15.53 -8.19 3.78
C ALA A 31 -16.02 -9.52 3.20
N ARG A 32 -15.09 -10.38 2.76
CA ARG A 32 -15.40 -11.73 2.29
C ARG A 32 -16.08 -12.59 3.35
N ARG A 33 -15.64 -12.51 4.61
CA ARG A 33 -16.30 -13.25 5.70
C ARG A 33 -17.71 -12.73 6.00
N VAL A 34 -17.90 -11.41 5.98
CA VAL A 34 -19.18 -10.78 6.32
C VAL A 34 -20.21 -10.92 5.21
N ALA A 35 -19.78 -10.91 3.94
CA ALA A 35 -20.69 -11.03 2.78
C ALA A 35 -21.38 -12.40 2.69
N GLY A 36 -20.86 -13.46 3.33
CA GLY A 36 -21.59 -14.71 3.52
C GLY A 36 -22.03 -15.46 2.25
N GLY A 37 -21.54 -15.09 1.07
CA GLY A 37 -21.94 -15.66 -0.23
C GLY A 37 -22.82 -14.75 -1.09
N ASP A 38 -23.16 -13.54 -0.64
CA ASP A 38 -23.81 -12.51 -1.46
C ASP A 38 -22.77 -11.78 -2.34
N ASP A 39 -22.76 -12.14 -3.62
CA ASP A 39 -21.78 -11.65 -4.60
C ASP A 39 -21.91 -10.14 -4.86
N ASP A 40 -23.12 -9.59 -4.85
CA ASP A 40 -23.32 -8.15 -5.08
C ASP A 40 -22.80 -7.33 -3.89
N ALA A 41 -23.06 -7.79 -2.66
CA ALA A 41 -22.52 -7.18 -1.46
C ALA A 41 -20.98 -7.26 -1.41
N LEU A 42 -20.41 -8.40 -1.81
CA LEU A 42 -18.95 -8.56 -1.89
C LEU A 42 -18.34 -7.61 -2.93
N ARG A 43 -18.92 -7.53 -4.12
CA ARG A 43 -18.43 -6.68 -5.20
C ARG A 43 -18.46 -5.21 -4.81
N ALA A 44 -19.54 -4.75 -4.17
CA ALA A 44 -19.64 -3.39 -3.63
C ALA A 44 -18.58 -3.10 -2.55
N ALA A 45 -18.29 -4.07 -1.68
CA ALA A 45 -17.23 -3.92 -0.67
C ALA A 45 -15.83 -3.86 -1.29
N LEU A 46 -15.56 -4.68 -2.31
CA LEU A 46 -14.29 -4.67 -3.04
C LEU A 46 -14.05 -3.34 -3.76
N LEU A 47 -15.07 -2.80 -4.41
CA LEU A 47 -15.01 -1.48 -5.09
C LEU A 47 -14.63 -0.36 -4.11
N ARG A 48 -15.01 -0.46 -2.84
CA ARG A 48 -14.62 0.50 -1.81
C ARG A 48 -13.18 0.33 -1.31
N ILE A 49 -12.63 -0.89 -1.38
CA ILE A 49 -11.28 -1.19 -0.86
C ILE A 49 -10.22 -0.96 -1.94
N LEU A 50 -10.57 -1.12 -3.22
CA LEU A 50 -9.65 -0.96 -4.36
C LEU A 50 -8.90 0.39 -4.37
N PRO A 51 -9.53 1.56 -4.15
CA PRO A 51 -8.83 2.84 -4.13
C PRO A 51 -7.77 2.92 -3.03
N LEU A 52 -8.05 2.32 -1.86
CA LEU A 52 -7.12 2.28 -0.75
C LEU A 52 -5.93 1.36 -1.05
N ASN A 53 -6.17 0.22 -1.69
CA ASN A 53 -5.11 -0.69 -2.13
C ASN A 53 -4.20 -0.03 -3.18
N LEU A 54 -4.78 0.63 -4.19
CA LEU A 54 -4.03 1.33 -5.23
C LEU A 54 -3.25 2.52 -4.67
N GLY A 55 -3.83 3.28 -3.75
CA GLY A 55 -3.12 4.35 -3.05
C GLY A 55 -1.94 3.84 -2.24
N ALA A 56 -2.14 2.75 -1.48
CA ALA A 56 -1.08 2.11 -0.71
C ALA A 56 0.05 1.56 -1.61
N LEU A 57 -0.31 0.92 -2.72
CA LEU A 57 0.63 0.42 -3.72
C LEU A 57 1.44 1.56 -4.35
N PHE A 58 0.78 2.67 -4.70
CA PHE A 58 1.44 3.84 -5.26
C PHE A 58 2.43 4.48 -4.28
N VAL A 59 2.04 4.66 -3.02
CA VAL A 59 2.92 5.14 -1.94
C VAL A 59 4.12 4.21 -1.75
N SER A 60 3.88 2.89 -1.77
CA SER A 60 4.96 1.90 -1.66
C SER A 60 5.94 1.98 -2.82
N ALA A 61 5.43 2.13 -4.05
CA ALA A 61 6.25 2.25 -5.26
C ALA A 61 7.07 3.54 -5.28
N LEU A 62 6.49 4.68 -4.87
CA LEU A 62 7.21 5.94 -4.75
C LEU A 62 8.33 5.88 -3.69
N GLY A 63 8.06 5.27 -2.54
CA GLY A 63 9.07 5.04 -1.51
C GLY A 63 10.22 4.19 -2.05
N LEU A 64 9.91 3.10 -2.76
CA LEU A 64 10.92 2.22 -3.35
C LEU A 64 11.76 2.96 -4.39
N MET A 65 11.13 3.77 -5.24
CA MET A 65 11.82 4.58 -6.25
C MET A 65 12.76 5.60 -5.60
N MET A 66 12.36 6.21 -4.47
CA MET A 66 13.25 7.09 -3.70
C MET A 66 14.47 6.34 -3.14
N ILE A 67 14.29 5.12 -2.64
CA ILE A 67 15.41 4.29 -2.16
C ILE A 67 16.39 4.03 -3.30
N VAL A 68 15.89 3.62 -4.47
CA VAL A 68 16.71 3.34 -5.65
C VAL A 68 17.50 4.58 -6.07
N VAL A 69 16.84 5.73 -6.18
CA VAL A 69 17.52 7.01 -6.49
C VAL A 69 18.56 7.37 -5.43
N GLY A 70 18.25 7.19 -4.14
CA GLY A 70 19.19 7.42 -3.04
C GLY A 70 20.42 6.50 -3.07
N LEU A 71 20.26 5.26 -3.52
CA LEU A 71 21.36 4.31 -3.73
C LEU A 71 22.27 4.71 -4.90
N PHE A 72 21.72 5.25 -5.99
CA PHE A 72 22.50 5.70 -7.14
C PHE A 72 23.22 7.04 -6.92
N LEU A 73 22.70 7.88 -6.03
CA LEU A 73 23.29 9.18 -5.68
C LEU A 73 24.31 9.11 -4.53
N GLY A 74 24.49 7.94 -3.92
CA GLY A 74 25.49 7.67 -2.88
C GLY A 74 26.72 6.99 -3.44
#